data_AF-A0A1D1V616-F1
#
_entry.id   AF-A0A1D1V616-F1
#
_cell.length_a   1.000
_cell.length_b   1.000
_cell.length_c   1.000
_cell.angle_alpha   90.00
_cell.angle_beta   90.00
_cell.angle_gamma   90.00
#
_symmetry.space_group_name_H-M   'P 1'
#
loop_
_entity.id
_entity.type
_entity.pdbx_description
1 polymer ?
#
loop_
_entity_poly.entity_id
_entity_poly.type
_entity_poly.pdbx_seq_one_letter_code
_entity_poly.pdbx_strand_id
1 'polypeptide(L)'
;MRSLVVFVQEEFAWKKHGLHHGDREKFTESQWPEFSGWKYPAYRVVLAAYFFVWFVISIVEGGGIIPGAGEDIDDLEQPNHPTTTPVSTTTRNDTFPISEYVPTWWWLVFLTNWTFALFNLYLIYSAFSVTYYYLAERKKAPTANYTDQISPAQPGKGLPLSLKIHWIFFNLQVGLNPLVCVGFWTLIVPFDDNVENLLNVVSYHAHLLNGIVTIIDLFVVAIPVHLAHIYMTYFVGGAYITASVIFWQTERGPFPIYGFLNYENTPITTSLVLILVAVLVLPLMQLGIYGLYRLRLRIWRKRYGSGWPKSLFADKPVQSSFKSLNSF
;
A
#
# COMPACT_ATOMS: atom_id res chain seq x y z
N MET A 1 -24.25 -4.09 -25.28
CA MET A 1 -23.58 -2.79 -25.49
C MET A 1 -24.17 -1.66 -24.65
N ARG A 2 -25.47 -1.35 -24.71
CA ARG A 2 -26.07 -0.26 -23.90
C ARG A 2 -25.79 -0.37 -22.39
N SER A 3 -25.83 -1.58 -21.82
CA SER A 3 -25.53 -1.80 -20.39
C SER A 3 -24.08 -1.52 -20.01
N LEU A 4 -23.12 -1.86 -20.89
CA LEU A 4 -21.69 -1.58 -20.66
C LEU A 4 -21.39 -0.09 -20.77
N VAL A 5 -21.98 0.59 -21.77
CA VAL A 5 -21.83 2.04 -21.95
C VAL A 5 -22.36 2.80 -20.75
N VAL A 6 -23.56 2.46 -20.27
CA VAL A 6 -24.14 3.06 -19.06
C VAL A 6 -23.24 2.79 -17.84
N PHE A 7 -22.76 1.55 -17.68
CA PHE A 7 -21.83 1.21 -16.60
C PHE A 7 -20.55 2.06 -16.63
N VAL A 8 -19.90 2.19 -17.79
CA VAL A 8 -18.69 3.00 -17.94
C VAL A 8 -19.00 4.48 -17.66
N GLN A 9 -20.08 5.02 -18.23
CA GLN A 9 -20.50 6.40 -17.97
C GLN A 9 -20.76 6.66 -16.49
N GLU A 10 -21.38 5.72 -15.78
CA GLU A 10 -21.62 5.84 -14.35
C GLU A 10 -20.36 5.70 -13.50
N GLU A 11 -19.42 4.82 -13.86
CA GLU A 11 -18.15 4.64 -13.14
C GLU A 11 -17.20 5.82 -13.33
N PHE A 12 -17.14 6.39 -14.53
CA PHE A 12 -16.32 7.57 -14.85
C PHE A 12 -17.07 8.89 -14.71
N ALA A 13 -18.29 8.88 -14.19
CA ALA A 13 -19.01 10.11 -13.88
C ALA A 13 -18.19 10.96 -12.91
N TRP A 14 -18.17 12.27 -13.14
CA TRP A 14 -17.46 13.24 -12.30
C TRP A 14 -17.80 13.11 -10.80
N LYS A 15 -19.05 12.72 -10.49
CA LYS A 15 -19.51 12.46 -9.12
C LYS A 15 -18.71 11.38 -8.39
N LYS A 16 -18.15 10.39 -9.11
CA LYS A 16 -17.29 9.31 -8.56
C LYS A 16 -15.80 9.62 -8.59
N HIS A 17 -15.37 10.69 -9.27
CA HIS A 17 -13.98 11.15 -9.21
C HIS A 17 -13.66 11.78 -7.85
N GLY A 18 -14.63 12.46 -7.26
CA GLY A 18 -14.46 13.10 -5.96
C GLY A 18 -14.42 12.12 -4.78
N LEU A 19 -14.02 12.65 -3.63
CA LEU A 19 -14.02 11.94 -2.34
C LEU A 19 -15.36 12.13 -1.62
N HIS A 20 -16.46 11.87 -2.32
CA HIS A 20 -17.81 11.99 -1.78
C HIS A 20 -18.41 10.61 -1.50
N HIS A 21 -18.75 10.36 -0.24
CA HIS A 21 -19.47 9.17 0.15
C HIS A 21 -20.51 9.53 1.23
N GLY A 22 -21.72 8.98 1.12
CA GLY A 22 -22.84 9.28 2.02
C GLY A 22 -22.80 8.51 3.34
N ASP A 23 -22.00 7.44 3.39
CA ASP A 23 -21.91 6.52 4.52
C ASP A 23 -20.51 6.56 5.13
N ARG A 24 -20.43 6.96 6.39
CA ARG A 24 -19.18 7.14 7.14
C ARG A 24 -18.71 5.83 7.77
N GLU A 25 -19.66 4.95 8.12
CA GLU A 25 -19.40 3.69 8.82
C GLU A 25 -18.52 2.78 7.97
N LYS A 26 -18.67 2.83 6.63
CA LYS A 26 -17.79 2.10 5.71
C LYS A 26 -16.30 2.40 5.83
N PHE A 27 -15.92 3.53 6.43
CA PHE A 27 -14.51 3.90 6.62
C PHE A 27 -13.98 3.53 8.01
N THR A 28 -14.86 3.13 8.92
CA THR A 28 -14.54 2.87 10.33
C THR A 28 -14.94 1.47 10.78
N GLU A 29 -15.59 0.69 9.91
CA GLU A 29 -16.05 -0.67 10.18
C GLU A 29 -15.42 -1.70 9.25
N SER A 30 -15.47 -2.96 9.71
CA SER A 30 -15.20 -4.11 8.85
C SER A 30 -16.35 -4.35 7.88
N GLN A 31 -16.03 -4.92 6.73
CA GLN A 31 -16.99 -5.49 5.81
C GLN A 31 -17.80 -6.65 6.42
N TRP A 32 -17.37 -7.28 7.53
CA TRP A 32 -17.95 -8.53 8.04
C TRP A 32 -18.50 -8.38 9.48
N PRO A 33 -19.77 -8.76 9.75
CA PRO A 33 -20.37 -8.60 11.08
C PRO A 33 -19.71 -9.46 12.16
N GLU A 34 -19.21 -10.64 11.80
CA GLU A 34 -18.48 -11.53 12.70
C GLU A 34 -17.14 -10.94 13.16
N PHE A 35 -16.62 -9.99 12.37
CA PHE A 35 -15.39 -9.25 12.59
C PHE A 35 -15.66 -7.77 12.89
N SER A 36 -16.66 -7.49 13.71
CA SER A 36 -17.03 -6.14 14.16
C SER A 36 -16.73 -5.92 15.65
N GLY A 37 -17.18 -4.80 16.20
CA GLY A 37 -16.98 -4.45 17.61
C GLY A 37 -15.51 -4.21 17.94
N TRP A 38 -15.02 -4.72 19.07
CA TRP A 38 -13.63 -4.50 19.52
C TRP A 38 -12.59 -5.23 18.66
N LYS A 39 -12.99 -6.30 17.95
CA LYS A 39 -12.07 -7.15 17.17
C LYS A 39 -11.43 -6.37 16.02
N TYR A 40 -12.22 -5.52 15.35
CA TYR A 40 -11.73 -4.76 14.20
C TYR A 40 -10.73 -3.66 14.56
N PRO A 41 -10.98 -2.77 15.53
CA PRO A 41 -9.96 -1.85 16.05
C PRO A 41 -8.71 -2.58 16.54
N ALA A 42 -8.85 -3.70 17.26
CA ALA A 42 -7.71 -4.49 17.73
C ALA A 42 -6.85 -5.01 16.56
N TYR A 43 -7.47 -5.57 15.52
CA TYR A 43 -6.80 -5.96 14.29
C TYR A 43 -6.03 -4.80 13.65
N ARG A 44 -6.64 -3.61 13.55
CA ARG A 44 -5.98 -2.44 12.99
C ARG A 44 -4.75 -2.01 13.79
N VAL A 45 -4.85 -2.00 15.12
CA VAL A 45 -3.73 -1.64 16.00
C VAL A 45 -2.60 -2.66 15.90
N VAL A 46 -2.91 -3.96 15.94
CA VAL A 46 -1.89 -5.02 15.79
C VAL A 46 -1.19 -4.93 14.45
N LEU A 47 -1.95 -4.75 13.36
CA LEU A 47 -1.39 -4.63 12.02
C LEU A 47 -0.50 -3.39 11.89
N ALA A 48 -0.95 -2.23 12.38
CA ALA A 48 -0.17 -1.00 12.37
C ALA A 48 1.12 -1.13 13.20
N ALA A 49 1.05 -1.73 14.39
CA ALA A 49 2.21 -1.93 15.25
C ALA A 49 3.25 -2.84 14.60
N TYR A 50 2.82 -3.96 14.00
CA TYR A 50 3.70 -4.89 13.30
C TYR A 50 4.46 -4.20 12.16
N PHE A 51 3.74 -3.51 11.27
CA PHE A 51 4.36 -2.85 10.13
C PHE A 51 5.21 -1.65 10.54
N PHE A 52 4.85 -0.95 11.61
CA PHE A 52 5.65 0.17 12.12
C PHE A 52 7.02 -0.29 12.65
N VAL A 53 7.10 -1.45 13.30
CA VAL A 53 8.39 -2.03 13.70
C VAL A 53 9.27 -2.28 12.47
N TRP A 54 8.72 -2.93 11.44
CA TRP A 54 9.44 -3.15 10.18
C TRP A 54 9.81 -1.86 9.45
N PHE A 55 8.98 -0.83 9.55
CA PHE A 55 9.27 0.49 9.01
C PHE A 55 10.50 1.11 9.68
N VAL A 56 10.56 1.07 11.01
CA VAL A 56 11.72 1.56 11.77
C VAL A 56 12.98 0.76 11.41
N ILE A 57 12.90 -0.58 11.37
CA ILE A 57 14.01 -1.44 10.94
C ILE A 57 14.50 -1.03 9.55
N SER A 58 13.60 -0.86 8.59
CA SER A 58 13.96 -0.50 7.21
C SER A 58 14.69 0.85 7.09
N ILE A 59 14.39 1.81 7.96
CA ILE A 59 15.05 3.12 7.99
C ILE A 59 16.42 3.01 8.65
N VAL A 60 16.50 2.30 9.78
CA VAL A 60 17.75 2.15 10.55
C VAL A 60 18.80 1.37 9.77
N GLU A 61 18.39 0.34 9.04
CA GLU A 61 19.27 -0.47 8.18
C GLU A 61 19.58 0.22 6.84
N GLY A 62 19.32 1.52 6.69
CA GLY A 62 19.70 2.30 5.51
C GLY A 62 18.96 1.91 4.22
N GLY A 63 17.84 1.20 4.33
CA GLY A 63 17.10 0.74 3.17
C GLY A 63 17.75 -0.45 2.48
N GLY A 64 18.37 -1.36 3.24
CA GLY A 64 18.88 -2.70 2.85
C GLY A 64 17.82 -3.64 2.26
N ILE A 65 17.12 -3.14 1.25
CA ILE A 65 16.38 -3.88 0.23
C ILE A 65 17.29 -4.14 -0.98
N ILE A 66 18.53 -3.60 -0.97
CA ILE A 66 19.61 -4.05 -1.85
C ILE A 66 20.65 -4.83 -1.04
N PRO A 67 20.65 -6.15 -1.16
CA PRO A 67 21.75 -7.01 -0.77
C PRO A 67 22.79 -6.97 -1.91
N GLY A 68 24.02 -6.57 -1.57
CA GLY A 68 25.12 -6.38 -2.53
C GLY A 68 25.89 -5.06 -2.40
N ALA A 69 25.49 -4.15 -1.51
CA ALA A 69 26.27 -2.93 -1.24
C ALA A 69 27.27 -3.08 -0.07
N GLY A 70 27.45 -4.29 0.49
CA GLY A 70 28.26 -4.49 1.70
C GLY A 70 28.97 -5.83 1.86
N GLU A 71 28.76 -6.81 0.99
CA GLU A 71 29.47 -8.09 1.03
C GLU A 71 29.94 -8.42 -0.39
N ASP A 72 31.15 -7.96 -0.73
CA ASP A 72 32.01 -8.47 -1.82
C ASP A 72 33.37 -7.72 -1.84
N ILE A 73 33.93 -7.37 -0.66
CA ILE A 73 35.24 -6.68 -0.58
C ILE A 73 36.34 -7.56 0.04
N ASP A 74 36.02 -8.73 0.58
CA ASP A 74 37.02 -9.57 1.27
C ASP A 74 37.50 -10.81 0.47
N ASP A 75 36.85 -11.18 -0.64
CA ASP A 75 37.08 -12.49 -1.29
C ASP A 75 37.86 -12.48 -2.62
N LEU A 76 38.61 -11.41 -2.94
CA LEU A 76 39.63 -11.50 -3.98
C LEU A 76 40.97 -12.00 -3.41
N GLU A 77 41.06 -13.32 -3.22
CA GLU A 77 42.31 -14.06 -3.08
C GLU A 77 43.29 -13.63 -4.18
N GLN A 78 44.44 -13.09 -3.77
CA GLN A 78 45.57 -12.80 -4.66
C GLN A 78 46.24 -14.10 -5.14
N PRO A 79 46.43 -14.31 -6.46
CA PRO A 79 47.43 -15.26 -6.94
C PRO A 79 48.78 -14.54 -7.12
N ASN A 80 49.80 -15.07 -6.43
CA ASN A 80 51.18 -14.63 -6.40
C ASN A 80 51.92 -14.67 -7.77
N HIS A 81 52.46 -13.50 -8.22
CA HIS A 81 53.74 -13.21 -8.95
C HIS A 81 54.16 -13.96 -10.26
N PRO A 82 55.17 -13.51 -11.09
CA PRO A 82 55.94 -12.25 -11.16
C PRO A 82 56.22 -11.62 -12.60
N THR A 83 56.42 -10.29 -12.62
CA THR A 83 57.42 -9.43 -13.35
C THR A 83 57.58 -9.41 -14.89
N THR A 84 57.39 -8.22 -15.51
CA THR A 84 58.34 -7.38 -16.32
C THR A 84 57.54 -6.43 -17.23
N THR A 85 57.46 -5.11 -17.04
CA THR A 85 58.35 -4.02 -17.53
C THR A 85 57.63 -2.67 -17.26
N PRO A 86 58.34 -1.52 -17.17
CA PRO A 86 57.72 -0.25 -16.79
C PRO A 86 57.25 0.54 -18.01
N VAL A 87 55.94 0.77 -18.14
CA VAL A 87 55.39 1.84 -18.97
C VAL A 87 54.78 2.87 -18.03
N SER A 88 55.38 4.06 -18.07
CA SER A 88 54.91 5.27 -17.43
C SER A 88 53.59 5.72 -18.08
N THR A 89 52.48 5.36 -17.44
CA THR A 89 51.20 6.03 -17.64
C THR A 89 50.83 6.63 -16.29
N THR A 90 50.70 7.95 -16.25
CA THR A 90 50.11 8.67 -15.11
C THR A 90 48.63 8.30 -15.02
N THR A 91 48.32 7.10 -14.53
CA THR A 91 46.98 6.75 -14.06
C THR A 91 46.82 7.42 -12.71
N ARG A 92 45.99 8.45 -12.70
CA ARG A 92 45.37 8.99 -11.51
C ARG A 92 44.59 7.84 -10.86
N ASN A 93 45.25 7.15 -9.93
CA ASN A 93 44.66 6.15 -9.05
C ASN A 93 43.77 6.87 -8.04
N ASP A 94 42.64 7.39 -8.51
CA ASP A 94 41.51 7.71 -7.65
C ASP A 94 40.76 6.39 -7.39
N THR A 95 41.43 5.44 -6.73
CA THR A 95 40.74 4.37 -6.02
C THR A 95 40.01 5.03 -4.87
N PHE A 96 38.76 5.42 -5.11
CA PHE A 96 37.82 5.79 -4.05
C PHE A 96 37.70 4.58 -3.11
N PRO A 97 38.06 4.69 -1.83
CA PRO A 97 37.84 3.61 -0.89
C PRO A 97 36.34 3.53 -0.61
N ILE A 98 35.65 2.60 -1.27
CA ILE A 98 34.23 2.32 -1.04
C ILE A 98 34.12 1.46 0.23
N SER A 99 34.35 2.07 1.38
CA SER A 99 33.60 1.75 2.61
C SER A 99 32.67 2.92 2.93
N GLU A 100 32.18 3.57 1.88
CA GLU A 100 31.48 4.85 1.96
C GLU A 100 30.12 4.62 2.62
N TYR A 101 29.94 5.27 3.77
CA TYR A 101 28.70 5.25 4.54
C TYR A 101 27.55 5.74 3.64
N VAL A 102 26.73 4.82 3.12
CA VAL A 102 25.54 5.19 2.37
C VAL A 102 24.63 6.00 3.29
N PRO A 103 24.36 7.28 3.01
CA PRO A 103 23.57 8.10 3.92
C PRO A 103 22.16 7.55 4.08
N THR A 104 21.57 7.67 5.27
CA THR A 104 20.20 7.21 5.54
C THR A 104 19.13 7.85 4.63
N TRP A 105 19.40 9.03 4.06
CA TRP A 105 18.51 9.67 3.09
C TRP A 105 18.43 8.92 1.76
N TRP A 106 19.39 8.05 1.44
CA TRP A 106 19.37 7.19 0.25
C TRP A 106 18.17 6.24 0.23
N TRP A 107 17.60 5.93 1.40
CA TRP A 107 16.33 5.23 1.55
C TRP A 107 15.22 5.87 0.69
N LEU A 108 15.22 7.19 0.52
CA LEU A 108 14.22 7.91 -0.28
C LEU A 108 14.41 7.79 -1.79
N VAL A 109 15.44 7.12 -2.29
CA VAL A 109 15.65 6.92 -3.73
C VAL A 109 14.77 5.79 -4.28
N PHE A 110 14.42 4.81 -3.45
CA PHE A 110 13.70 3.62 -3.88
C PHE A 110 12.18 3.81 -3.82
N LEU A 111 11.50 3.50 -4.94
CA LEU A 111 10.04 3.42 -5.02
C LEU A 111 9.46 2.49 -3.94
N THR A 112 10.07 1.33 -3.70
CA THR A 112 9.62 0.39 -2.67
C THR A 112 9.50 1.08 -1.31
N ASN A 113 10.47 1.92 -0.96
CA ASN A 113 10.48 2.68 0.29
C ASN A 113 9.37 3.74 0.35
N TRP A 114 9.13 4.47 -0.74
CA TRP A 114 7.99 5.41 -0.83
C TRP A 114 6.66 4.70 -0.59
N THR A 115 6.46 3.55 -1.25
CA THR A 115 5.25 2.76 -1.08
C THR A 115 5.12 2.20 0.34
N PHE A 116 6.24 1.80 0.95
CA PHE A 116 6.26 1.29 2.32
C PHE A 116 5.93 2.37 3.36
N ALA A 117 6.43 3.60 3.19
CA ALA A 117 6.04 4.75 4.00
C ALA A 117 4.54 5.06 3.87
N LEU A 118 4.02 5.14 2.64
CA LEU A 118 2.60 5.42 2.40
C LEU A 118 1.69 4.32 2.99
N PHE A 119 2.12 3.07 2.92
CA PHE A 119 1.40 1.95 3.52
C PHE A 119 1.39 2.03 5.06
N ASN A 120 2.52 2.35 5.68
CA ASN A 120 2.59 2.56 7.14
C ASN A 120 1.73 3.74 7.60
N LEU A 121 1.77 4.86 6.87
CA LEU A 121 0.90 6.01 7.13
C LEU A 121 -0.58 5.62 7.05
N TYR A 122 -0.97 4.82 6.05
CA TYR A 122 -2.31 4.27 5.94
C TYR A 122 -2.67 3.44 7.17
N LEU A 123 -1.84 2.45 7.55
CA LEU A 123 -2.14 1.53 8.63
C LEU A 123 -2.29 2.25 9.98
N ILE A 124 -1.38 3.19 10.29
CA ILE A 124 -1.44 4.02 11.50
C ILE A 124 -2.70 4.89 11.50
N TYR A 125 -3.00 5.55 10.38
CA TYR A 125 -4.19 6.38 10.27
C TYR A 125 -5.48 5.54 10.40
N SER A 126 -5.49 4.34 9.81
CA SER A 126 -6.60 3.41 9.91
C SER A 126 -6.81 2.95 11.35
N ALA A 127 -5.74 2.56 12.06
CA ALA A 127 -5.78 2.18 13.47
C ALA A 127 -6.31 3.32 14.35
N PHE A 128 -5.79 4.53 14.16
CA PHE A 128 -6.24 5.70 14.90
C PHE A 128 -7.71 6.01 14.62
N SER A 129 -8.10 6.13 13.35
CA SER A 129 -9.47 6.53 12.98
C SER A 129 -10.49 5.50 13.44
N VAL A 130 -10.29 4.21 13.15
CA VAL A 130 -11.19 3.13 13.56
C VAL A 130 -11.33 3.09 15.10
N THR A 131 -10.22 3.18 15.83
CA THR A 131 -10.25 3.18 17.31
C THR A 131 -10.95 4.41 17.86
N TYR A 132 -10.69 5.59 17.29
CA TYR A 132 -11.33 6.84 17.71
C TYR A 132 -12.86 6.77 17.55
N TYR A 133 -13.36 6.34 16.38
CA TYR A 133 -14.80 6.25 16.14
C TYR A 133 -15.45 5.18 17.01
N TYR A 134 -14.80 4.04 17.19
CA TYR A 134 -15.26 2.98 18.10
C TYR A 134 -15.41 3.47 19.55
N LEU A 135 -14.40 4.18 20.07
CA LEU A 135 -14.45 4.73 21.43
C LEU A 135 -15.48 5.86 21.55
N ALA A 136 -15.63 6.69 20.52
CA ALA A 136 -16.61 7.77 20.49
C ALA A 136 -18.06 7.25 20.52
N GLU A 137 -18.34 6.14 19.83
CA GLU A 137 -19.64 5.46 19.89
C GLU A 137 -19.91 4.86 21.27
N ARG A 138 -18.91 4.21 21.87
CA ARG A 138 -19.02 3.67 23.23
C ARG A 138 -19.25 4.73 24.30
N LYS A 139 -18.78 5.97 24.11
CA LYS A 139 -19.06 7.08 25.03
C LYS A 139 -20.50 7.59 24.93
N LYS A 140 -21.18 7.37 23.79
CA LYS A 140 -22.59 7.78 23.57
C LYS A 140 -23.59 6.70 24.02
N ALA A 141 -23.19 5.44 24.01
CA ALA A 141 -24.03 4.31 24.43
C ALA A 141 -24.54 4.33 25.89
N PRO A 142 -23.86 4.90 26.91
CA PRO A 142 -24.31 4.85 28.30
C PRO A 142 -25.50 5.78 28.63
N THR A 143 -25.83 6.73 27.75
CA THR A 143 -26.83 7.79 28.00
C THR A 143 -27.96 7.83 26.98
N ALA A 144 -27.97 6.95 25.97
CA ALA A 144 -29.00 6.94 24.95
C ALA A 144 -30.23 6.14 25.43
N ASN A 145 -31.34 6.82 25.73
CA ASN A 145 -32.65 6.18 25.70
C ASN A 145 -32.84 5.54 24.32
N TYR A 146 -33.31 4.29 24.30
CA TYR A 146 -33.48 3.47 23.09
C TYR A 146 -34.28 4.17 21.97
N THR A 147 -35.08 5.18 22.30
CA THR A 147 -35.84 6.02 21.36
C THR A 147 -35.00 7.05 20.59
N ASP A 148 -33.78 7.40 21.04
CA ASP A 148 -32.92 8.40 20.37
C ASP A 148 -31.88 7.78 19.42
N GLN A 149 -31.79 6.45 19.34
CA GLN A 149 -30.77 5.74 18.55
C GLN A 149 -31.03 5.72 17.04
N ILE A 150 -32.20 6.17 16.59
CA ILE A 150 -32.43 6.46 15.17
C ILE A 150 -32.02 7.92 14.93
N SER A 151 -30.72 8.22 15.05
CA SER A 151 -30.22 9.43 14.39
C SER A 151 -30.01 9.04 12.91
N PRO A 152 -30.91 9.42 11.99
CA PRO A 152 -30.69 9.16 10.58
C PRO A 152 -29.33 9.77 10.21
N ALA A 153 -28.60 9.09 9.33
CA ALA A 153 -27.43 9.67 8.68
C ALA A 153 -27.84 11.06 8.20
N GLN A 154 -27.29 12.12 8.81
CA GLN A 154 -27.73 13.49 8.61
C GLN A 154 -27.66 13.81 7.11
N PRO A 155 -28.80 13.88 6.40
CA PRO A 155 -28.81 14.05 4.96
C PRO A 155 -28.12 15.38 4.64
N GLY A 156 -27.04 15.34 3.87
CA GLY A 156 -26.35 16.55 3.38
C GLY A 156 -25.00 16.88 4.01
N LYS A 157 -24.60 16.27 5.14
CA LYS A 157 -23.21 16.44 5.64
C LYS A 157 -22.30 15.39 5.01
N GLY A 158 -21.60 15.77 3.93
CA GLY A 158 -20.63 14.94 3.23
C GLY A 158 -19.55 14.32 4.14
N LEU A 159 -18.73 13.44 3.56
CA LEU A 159 -17.65 12.76 4.26
C LEU A 159 -16.71 13.79 4.92
N PRO A 160 -16.42 13.69 6.24
CA PRO A 160 -15.51 14.62 6.91
C PRO A 160 -14.10 14.50 6.33
N LEU A 161 -13.30 15.57 6.43
CA LEU A 161 -11.96 15.62 5.85
C LEU A 161 -11.06 14.47 6.33
N SER A 162 -11.15 14.09 7.60
CA SER A 162 -10.39 12.96 8.16
C SER A 162 -10.66 11.65 7.42
N LEU A 163 -11.92 11.32 7.15
CA LEU A 163 -12.28 10.09 6.42
C LEU A 163 -11.96 10.19 4.93
N LYS A 164 -11.93 11.40 4.34
CA LYS A 164 -11.41 11.61 2.98
C LYS A 164 -9.90 11.31 2.91
N ILE A 165 -9.13 11.79 3.89
CA ILE A 165 -7.69 11.51 4.00
C ILE A 165 -7.46 10.01 4.17
N HIS A 166 -8.22 9.35 5.06
CA HIS A 166 -8.19 7.88 5.20
C HIS A 166 -8.42 7.19 3.84
N TRP A 167 -9.40 7.67 3.07
CA TRP A 167 -9.72 7.10 1.77
C TRP A 167 -8.62 7.30 0.73
N ILE A 168 -7.95 8.46 0.72
CA ILE A 168 -6.80 8.70 -0.15
C ILE A 168 -5.69 7.70 0.17
N PHE A 169 -5.29 7.59 1.43
CA PHE A 169 -4.24 6.63 1.84
C PHE A 169 -4.61 5.18 1.52
N PHE A 170 -5.88 4.82 1.70
CA PHE A 170 -6.40 3.51 1.28
C PHE A 170 -6.23 3.28 -0.23
N ASN A 171 -6.63 4.25 -1.07
CA ASN A 171 -6.49 4.13 -2.52
C ASN A 171 -5.03 4.08 -2.97
N LEU A 172 -4.15 4.86 -2.31
CA LEU A 172 -2.71 4.82 -2.58
C LEU A 172 -2.12 3.45 -2.30
N GLN A 173 -2.38 2.85 -1.13
CA GLN A 173 -1.79 1.55 -0.81
C GLN A 173 -2.38 0.40 -1.64
N VAL A 174 -3.69 0.39 -1.93
CA VAL A 174 -4.26 -0.67 -2.80
C VAL A 174 -3.70 -0.61 -4.21
N GLY A 175 -3.33 0.57 -4.70
CA GLY A 175 -2.71 0.74 -6.02
C GLY A 175 -1.20 0.43 -6.01
N LEU A 176 -0.46 1.00 -5.06
CA LEU A 176 1.00 0.98 -5.09
C LEU A 176 1.62 -0.34 -4.60
N ASN A 177 1.06 -0.99 -3.58
CA ASN A 177 1.66 -2.22 -3.03
C ASN A 177 1.63 -3.39 -4.03
N PRO A 178 0.52 -3.66 -4.74
CA PRO A 178 0.52 -4.69 -5.78
C PRO A 178 1.44 -4.34 -6.96
N LEU A 179 1.58 -3.05 -7.31
CA LEU A 179 2.50 -2.61 -8.36
C LEU A 179 3.95 -2.94 -8.01
N VAL A 180 4.38 -2.59 -6.80
CA VAL A 180 5.74 -2.86 -6.32
C VAL A 180 5.98 -4.36 -6.15
N CYS A 181 4.99 -5.10 -5.64
CA CYS A 181 5.07 -6.56 -5.55
C CYS A 181 5.28 -7.18 -6.94
N VAL A 182 4.41 -6.88 -7.92
CA VAL A 182 4.52 -7.43 -9.27
C VAL A 182 5.81 -6.95 -9.95
N GLY A 183 6.12 -5.66 -9.85
CA GLY A 183 7.34 -5.07 -10.41
C GLY A 183 8.61 -5.73 -9.90
N PHE A 184 8.73 -5.97 -8.59
CA PHE A 184 9.88 -6.67 -8.02
C PHE A 184 10.05 -8.07 -8.60
N TRP A 185 8.99 -8.88 -8.58
CA TRP A 185 9.06 -10.27 -9.04
C TRP A 185 9.17 -10.43 -10.57
N THR A 186 8.81 -9.41 -11.35
CA THR A 186 8.78 -9.49 -12.81
C THR A 186 9.82 -8.64 -13.53
N LEU A 187 10.27 -7.54 -12.93
CA LEU A 187 11.20 -6.57 -13.55
C LEU A 187 12.55 -6.48 -12.83
N ILE A 188 12.65 -6.97 -11.58
CA ILE A 188 13.90 -6.94 -10.80
C ILE A 188 14.47 -8.36 -10.71
N VAL A 189 13.78 -9.26 -10.01
CA VAL A 189 14.28 -10.63 -9.73
C VAL A 189 14.78 -11.39 -10.97
N PRO A 190 14.08 -11.41 -12.13
CA PRO A 190 14.54 -12.17 -13.29
C PRO A 190 15.74 -11.57 -14.03
N PHE A 191 16.11 -10.33 -13.73
CA PHE A 191 17.11 -9.55 -14.47
C PHE A 191 18.23 -9.02 -13.57
N ASP A 192 18.33 -9.54 -12.35
CA ASP A 192 19.38 -9.21 -11.40
C ASP A 192 20.37 -10.37 -11.29
N ASP A 193 21.65 -10.09 -11.51
CA ASP A 193 22.71 -11.09 -11.49
C ASP A 193 22.97 -11.63 -10.06
N ASN A 194 22.51 -10.91 -9.03
CA ASN A 194 22.65 -11.27 -7.61
C ASN A 194 21.30 -11.67 -6.98
N VAL A 195 20.56 -12.55 -7.65
CA VAL A 195 19.22 -12.95 -7.21
C VAL A 195 19.18 -13.56 -5.81
N GLU A 196 20.21 -14.33 -5.40
CA GLU A 196 20.25 -14.97 -4.09
C GLU A 196 20.18 -13.96 -2.95
N ASN A 197 20.95 -12.88 -3.12
CA ASN A 197 20.96 -11.72 -2.25
C ASN A 197 19.53 -11.15 -2.16
N LEU A 198 18.86 -10.91 -3.30
CA LEU A 198 17.51 -10.32 -3.36
C LEU A 198 16.43 -11.15 -2.65
N LEU A 199 16.64 -12.45 -2.47
CA LEU A 199 15.66 -13.39 -1.87
C LEU A 199 15.83 -13.54 -0.35
N ASN A 200 16.20 -12.47 0.35
CA ASN A 200 16.25 -12.44 1.81
C ASN A 200 14.89 -12.07 2.45
N VAL A 201 14.78 -12.28 3.76
CA VAL A 201 13.54 -12.07 4.54
C VAL A 201 13.02 -10.63 4.44
N VAL A 202 13.91 -9.63 4.42
CA VAL A 202 13.54 -8.20 4.31
C VAL A 202 12.90 -7.92 2.96
N SER A 203 13.48 -8.44 1.88
CA SER A 203 12.93 -8.32 0.52
C SER A 203 11.57 -9.01 0.38
N TYR A 204 11.41 -10.21 0.93
CA TYR A 204 10.11 -10.90 0.97
C TYR A 204 9.07 -10.07 1.74
N HIS A 205 9.45 -9.48 2.87
CA HIS A 205 8.56 -8.64 3.65
C HIS A 205 8.15 -7.37 2.88
N ALA A 206 9.13 -6.63 2.34
CA ALA A 206 8.92 -5.35 1.68
C ALA A 206 8.12 -5.44 0.37
N HIS A 207 8.20 -6.57 -0.35
CA HIS A 207 7.51 -6.73 -1.64
C HIS A 207 6.31 -7.67 -1.55
N LEU A 208 6.52 -8.92 -1.10
CA LEU A 208 5.48 -9.94 -1.10
C LEU A 208 4.48 -9.75 0.03
N LEU A 209 4.94 -9.57 1.28
CA LEU A 209 4.02 -9.49 2.42
C LEU A 209 3.14 -8.24 2.35
N ASN A 210 3.70 -7.10 1.94
CA ASN A 210 2.94 -5.87 1.69
C ASN A 210 1.81 -6.10 0.67
N GLY A 211 2.10 -6.77 -0.44
CA GLY A 211 1.10 -7.14 -1.44
C GLY A 211 0.00 -8.05 -0.87
N ILE A 212 0.37 -9.12 -0.17
CA ILE A 212 -0.58 -10.06 0.45
C ILE A 212 -1.49 -9.36 1.45
N VAL A 213 -0.91 -8.56 2.36
CA VAL A 213 -1.68 -7.85 3.40
C VAL A 213 -2.62 -6.84 2.76
N THR A 214 -2.20 -6.11 1.72
CA THR A 214 -3.09 -5.21 0.98
C THR A 214 -4.30 -5.94 0.39
N ILE A 215 -4.11 -7.13 -0.19
CA ILE A 215 -5.24 -7.92 -0.72
C ILE A 215 -6.14 -8.41 0.41
N ILE A 216 -5.59 -8.94 1.51
CA ILE A 216 -6.39 -9.35 2.67
C ILE A 216 -7.20 -8.15 3.20
N ASP A 217 -6.56 -7.00 3.37
CA ASP A 217 -7.19 -5.82 3.92
C ASP A 217 -8.32 -5.31 3.02
N LEU A 218 -8.13 -5.33 1.69
CA LEU A 218 -9.18 -5.03 0.72
C LEU A 218 -10.46 -5.86 0.94
N PHE A 219 -10.35 -7.11 1.39
CA PHE A 219 -11.50 -7.95 1.73
C PHE A 219 -12.06 -7.68 3.13
N VAL A 220 -11.24 -7.24 4.08
CA VAL A 220 -11.63 -6.95 5.47
C VAL A 220 -12.34 -5.60 5.59
N VAL A 221 -11.90 -4.57 4.85
CA VAL A 221 -12.43 -3.21 4.94
C VAL A 221 -13.78 -3.06 4.28
N ALA A 222 -14.64 -2.20 4.83
CA ALA A 222 -15.87 -1.78 4.16
C ALA A 222 -15.67 -0.65 3.13
N ILE A 223 -14.46 -0.09 3.03
CA ILE A 223 -14.13 1.06 2.19
C ILE A 223 -14.42 0.75 0.71
N PRO A 224 -15.12 1.64 -0.01
CA PRO A 224 -15.40 1.47 -1.43
C PRO A 224 -14.17 1.74 -2.31
N VAL A 225 -14.10 1.02 -3.44
CA VAL A 225 -13.11 1.24 -4.52
C VAL A 225 -13.81 1.76 -5.77
N HIS A 226 -13.24 2.77 -6.41
CA HIS A 226 -13.71 3.31 -7.68
C HIS A 226 -12.63 3.20 -8.76
N LEU A 227 -13.02 2.91 -10.00
CA LEU A 227 -12.09 2.91 -11.14
C LEU A 227 -11.43 4.28 -11.34
N ALA A 228 -12.19 5.35 -11.11
CA ALA A 228 -11.72 6.72 -11.25
C ALA A 228 -10.54 7.07 -10.34
N HIS A 229 -10.40 6.45 -9.15
CA HIS A 229 -9.36 6.80 -8.18
C HIS A 229 -7.94 6.37 -8.58
N ILE A 230 -7.77 5.75 -9.75
CA ILE A 230 -6.46 5.43 -10.34
C ILE A 230 -5.54 6.66 -10.46
N TYR A 231 -6.10 7.87 -10.61
CA TYR A 231 -5.32 9.11 -10.71
C TYR A 231 -4.39 9.33 -9.50
N MET A 232 -4.75 8.81 -8.31
CA MET A 232 -3.93 8.94 -7.12
C MET A 232 -2.64 8.13 -7.25
N THR A 233 -2.72 6.95 -7.88
CA THR A 233 -1.55 6.11 -8.16
C THR A 233 -0.68 6.75 -9.24
N TYR A 234 -1.28 7.32 -10.29
CA TYR A 234 -0.55 8.09 -11.30
C TYR A 234 0.19 9.29 -10.70
N PHE A 235 -0.42 10.00 -9.75
CA PHE A 235 0.21 11.14 -9.10
C PHE A 235 1.49 10.75 -8.37
N VAL A 236 1.45 9.68 -7.55
CA VAL A 236 2.64 9.18 -6.85
C VAL A 236 3.67 8.61 -7.82
N GLY A 237 3.24 7.85 -8.83
CA GLY A 237 4.13 7.33 -9.87
C GLY A 237 4.85 8.44 -10.65
N GLY A 238 4.13 9.48 -11.06
CA GLY A 238 4.72 10.63 -11.74
C GLY A 238 5.67 11.43 -10.84
N ALA A 239 5.33 11.60 -9.57
CA ALA A 239 6.21 12.22 -8.58
C ALA A 239 7.52 11.41 -8.42
N TYR A 240 7.42 10.08 -8.36
CA TYR A 240 8.59 9.20 -8.28
C TYR A 240 9.46 9.27 -9.54
N ILE A 241 8.88 9.20 -10.73
CA ILE A 241 9.62 9.33 -12.01
C ILE A 241 10.34 10.69 -12.07
N THR A 242 9.69 11.75 -11.60
CA THR A 242 10.32 13.08 -11.54
C THR A 242 11.50 13.06 -10.58
N ALA A 243 11.34 12.49 -9.39
CA ALA A 243 12.42 12.35 -8.43
C ALA A 243 13.58 11.51 -8.98
N SER A 244 13.30 10.37 -9.63
CA SER A 244 14.34 9.49 -10.19
C SER A 244 15.16 10.15 -11.29
N VAL A 245 14.53 10.98 -12.14
CA VAL A 245 15.24 11.78 -13.15
C VAL A 245 16.10 12.86 -12.49
N ILE A 246 15.60 13.53 -11.44
CA ILE A 246 16.39 14.50 -10.67
C ILE A 246 17.62 13.82 -10.08
N PHE A 247 17.45 12.67 -9.40
CA PHE A 247 18.54 11.90 -8.82
C PHE A 247 19.60 11.51 -9.87
N TRP A 248 19.17 11.00 -11.03
CA TRP A 248 20.07 10.67 -12.13
C TRP A 248 20.88 11.89 -12.60
N GLN A 249 20.26 13.07 -12.70
CA GLN A 249 20.91 14.30 -13.14
C GLN A 249 21.88 14.89 -12.10
N THR A 250 21.56 14.79 -10.81
CA THR A 250 22.33 15.43 -9.73
C THR A 250 23.49 14.59 -9.25
N GLU A 251 23.30 13.26 -9.12
CA GLU A 251 24.32 12.37 -8.55
C GLU A 251 25.31 11.88 -9.62
N ARG A 252 25.00 12.02 -10.92
CA ARG A 252 25.83 11.58 -12.08
C ARG A 252 26.60 10.27 -11.85
N GLY A 253 26.01 9.35 -11.09
CA GLY A 253 26.57 8.04 -10.83
C GLY A 253 26.32 7.15 -12.05
N PRO A 254 27.24 6.24 -12.40
CA PRO A 254 27.08 5.33 -13.53
C PRO A 254 25.98 4.26 -13.31
N PHE A 255 25.36 4.22 -12.13
CA PHE A 255 24.45 3.15 -11.74
C PHE A 255 22.99 3.61 -11.75
N PRO A 256 22.12 2.93 -12.52
CA PRO A 256 20.70 3.23 -12.49
C PRO A 256 20.08 2.73 -11.17
N ILE A 257 19.06 3.46 -10.67
CA ILE A 257 18.34 3.10 -9.42
C ILE A 257 17.78 1.68 -9.50
N TYR A 258 17.26 1.32 -10.68
CA TYR A 258 16.89 -0.04 -11.05
C TYR A 258 17.44 -0.30 -12.46
N GLY A 259 17.78 -1.55 -12.78
CA GLY A 259 18.26 -1.91 -14.12
C GLY A 259 17.34 -1.43 -15.26
N PHE A 260 16.01 -1.43 -15.03
CA PHE A 260 15.02 -0.95 -16.00
C PHE A 260 14.81 0.58 -16.04
N LEU A 261 15.41 1.35 -15.11
CA LEU A 261 15.42 2.82 -15.10
C LEU A 261 16.79 3.37 -15.50
N ASN A 262 17.34 2.86 -16.59
CA ASN A 262 18.63 3.26 -17.09
C ASN A 262 18.49 4.39 -18.13
N TYR A 263 18.44 5.62 -17.62
CA TYR A 263 18.29 6.84 -18.43
C TYR A 263 19.52 7.16 -19.28
N GLU A 264 20.70 6.65 -18.90
CA GLU A 264 21.97 6.91 -19.60
C GLU A 264 22.15 5.97 -20.79
N ASN A 265 22.14 4.65 -20.53
CA ASN A 265 22.56 3.65 -21.52
C ASN A 265 21.40 3.08 -22.33
N THR A 266 20.18 3.04 -21.78
CA THR A 266 19.00 2.49 -22.47
C THR A 266 17.76 3.39 -22.36
N PRO A 267 17.85 4.70 -22.71
CA PRO A 267 16.78 5.67 -22.51
C PRO A 267 15.48 5.32 -23.24
N ILE A 268 15.57 4.71 -24.41
CA ILE A 268 14.39 4.25 -25.18
C ILE A 268 13.68 3.13 -24.44
N THR A 269 14.41 2.10 -24.00
CA THR A 269 13.85 0.97 -23.24
C THR A 269 13.22 1.45 -21.94
N THR A 270 13.93 2.29 -21.18
CA THR A 270 13.40 2.91 -19.96
C THR A 270 12.09 3.65 -20.22
N SER A 271 12.03 4.47 -21.27
CA SER A 271 10.82 5.21 -21.64
C SER A 271 9.66 4.28 -22.02
N LEU A 272 9.92 3.25 -22.81
CA LEU A 272 8.92 2.28 -23.22
C LEU A 272 8.35 1.49 -22.04
N VAL A 273 9.20 1.07 -21.09
CA VAL A 273 8.76 0.38 -19.86
C VAL A 273 7.88 1.30 -19.02
N LEU A 274 8.27 2.56 -18.81
CA LEU A 274 7.48 3.53 -18.05
C LEU A 274 6.12 3.80 -18.71
N ILE A 275 6.08 3.95 -20.05
CA ILE A 275 4.83 4.12 -20.80
C ILE A 275 3.96 2.87 -20.71
N LEU A 276 4.54 1.68 -20.84
CA LEU A 276 3.82 0.41 -20.71
C LEU A 276 3.19 0.26 -19.31
N VAL A 277 3.96 0.57 -18.26
CA VAL A 277 3.45 0.55 -16.89
C VAL A 277 2.31 1.55 -16.73
N ALA A 278 2.49 2.78 -17.21
CA ALA A 278 1.49 3.83 -17.07
C ALA A 278 0.20 3.53 -17.86
N VAL A 279 0.29 3.08 -19.11
CA VAL A 279 -0.85 2.95 -20.03
C VAL A 279 -1.53 1.58 -19.94
N LEU A 280 -0.79 0.52 -19.59
CA LEU A 280 -1.32 -0.84 -19.54
C LEU A 280 -1.38 -1.40 -18.13
N VAL A 281 -0.26 -1.43 -17.41
CA VAL A 281 -0.17 -2.15 -16.12
C VAL A 281 -1.03 -1.48 -15.06
N LEU A 282 -0.94 -0.16 -14.87
CA LEU A 282 -1.73 0.57 -13.87
C LEU A 282 -3.25 0.43 -14.11
N PRO A 283 -3.79 0.62 -15.34
CA PRO A 283 -5.21 0.39 -15.61
C PRO A 283 -5.66 -1.05 -15.37
N LEU A 284 -4.90 -2.05 -15.83
CA LEU A 284 -5.24 -3.46 -15.62
C LEU A 284 -5.24 -3.83 -14.14
N MET A 285 -4.28 -3.31 -13.38
CA MET A 285 -4.20 -3.52 -11.94
C MET A 285 -5.38 -2.85 -11.22
N GLN A 286 -5.75 -1.61 -11.59
CA GLN A 286 -6.95 -0.97 -11.02
C GLN A 286 -8.23 -1.74 -11.35
N LEU A 287 -8.34 -2.27 -12.57
CA LEU A 287 -9.45 -3.15 -12.95
C LEU A 287 -9.47 -4.42 -12.10
N GLY A 288 -8.30 -5.01 -11.81
CA GLY A 288 -8.16 -6.14 -10.90
C GLY A 288 -8.61 -5.82 -9.48
N ILE A 289 -8.12 -4.73 -8.89
CA ILE A 289 -8.49 -4.26 -7.54
C ILE A 289 -10.01 -4.00 -7.47
N TYR A 290 -10.56 -3.33 -8.48
CA TYR A 290 -11.99 -3.11 -8.58
C TYR A 290 -12.75 -4.42 -8.72
N GLY A 291 -12.25 -5.38 -9.50
CA GLY A 291 -12.79 -6.74 -9.61
C GLY A 291 -12.87 -7.45 -8.27
N LEU A 292 -11.80 -7.39 -7.46
CA LEU A 292 -11.75 -7.94 -6.11
C LEU A 292 -12.74 -7.25 -5.16
N TYR A 293 -12.84 -5.92 -5.22
CA TYR A 293 -13.87 -5.17 -4.50
C TYR A 293 -15.29 -5.62 -4.89
N ARG A 294 -15.57 -5.79 -6.18
CA ARG A 294 -16.87 -6.26 -6.65
C ARG A 294 -17.13 -7.71 -6.22
N LEU A 295 -16.10 -8.55 -6.17
CA LEU A 295 -16.18 -9.90 -5.62
C LEU A 295 -16.54 -9.88 -4.13
N ARG A 296 -15.86 -9.05 -3.32
CA ARG A 296 -16.18 -8.82 -1.90
C ARG A 296 -17.67 -8.46 -1.72
N LEU A 297 -18.19 -7.53 -2.52
CA LEU A 297 -19.61 -7.16 -2.48
C LEU A 297 -20.55 -8.29 -2.93
N ARG A 298 -20.16 -9.11 -3.91
CA ARG A 298 -20.96 -10.28 -4.33
C ARG A 298 -21.04 -11.31 -3.22
N ILE A 299 -19.92 -11.59 -2.54
CA ILE A 299 -19.86 -12.49 -1.38
C ILE A 299 -20.78 -11.97 -0.27
N TRP A 300 -20.70 -10.68 0.05
CA TRP A 300 -21.61 -10.03 1.00
C TRP A 300 -23.08 -10.26 0.62
N ARG A 301 -23.46 -9.93 -0.62
CA ARG A 301 -24.87 -10.06 -1.06
C ARG A 301 -25.39 -11.48 -0.99
N LYS A 302 -24.54 -12.46 -1.32
CA LYS A 302 -24.89 -13.88 -1.23
C LYS A 302 -25.13 -14.32 0.22
N ARG A 303 -24.40 -13.76 1.19
CA ARG A 303 -24.44 -14.18 2.60
C ARG A 303 -25.46 -13.40 3.44
N TYR A 304 -25.65 -12.12 3.19
CA TYR A 304 -26.48 -11.22 4.02
C TYR A 304 -27.57 -10.47 3.26
N GLY A 305 -27.66 -10.62 1.93
CA GLY A 305 -28.63 -9.89 1.10
C GLY A 305 -28.14 -8.52 0.63
N SER A 306 -29.04 -7.72 0.04
CA SER A 306 -28.70 -6.46 -0.65
C SER A 306 -28.49 -5.25 0.27
N GLY A 307 -28.78 -5.36 1.58
CA GLY A 307 -28.65 -4.27 2.55
C GLY A 307 -27.27 -4.17 3.18
N TRP A 308 -26.75 -2.95 3.33
CA TRP A 308 -25.71 -2.64 4.31
C TRP A 308 -26.38 -2.43 5.66
N PRO A 309 -25.96 -3.05 6.76
CA PRO A 309 -26.84 -3.15 7.90
C PRO A 309 -26.45 -2.13 8.95
N LYS A 310 -27.27 -1.08 9.08
CA LYS A 310 -27.32 -0.30 10.32
C LYS A 310 -27.77 -1.15 11.54
N SER A 311 -28.32 -2.36 11.30
CA SER A 311 -29.01 -3.19 12.31
C SER A 311 -28.33 -4.53 12.63
N LEU A 312 -27.32 -4.99 11.88
CA LEU A 312 -26.60 -6.25 12.19
C LEU A 312 -25.42 -6.04 13.14
N PHE A 313 -24.93 -4.80 13.28
CA PHE A 313 -23.84 -4.43 14.20
C PHE A 313 -24.34 -3.85 15.53
N ALA A 314 -25.66 -3.63 15.66
CA ALA A 314 -26.25 -3.43 16.97
C ALA A 314 -26.08 -4.73 17.75
N ASP A 315 -25.16 -4.72 18.72
CA ASP A 315 -24.99 -5.80 19.70
C ASP A 315 -26.39 -6.28 20.09
N LYS A 316 -26.75 -7.52 19.73
CA LYS A 316 -27.90 -8.15 20.36
C LYS A 316 -27.58 -8.09 21.85
N PRO A 317 -28.37 -7.40 22.70
CA PRO A 317 -28.20 -7.56 24.12
C PRO A 317 -28.32 -9.07 24.36
N VAL A 318 -27.39 -9.62 25.13
CA VAL A 318 -27.51 -10.97 25.66
C VAL A 318 -28.78 -10.98 26.50
N GLN A 319 -29.93 -11.20 25.86
CA GLN A 319 -31.14 -11.62 26.53
C GLN A 319 -30.88 -13.08 26.90
N SER A 320 -30.26 -13.24 28.07
CA SER A 320 -30.39 -14.44 28.85
C SER A 320 -31.88 -14.78 28.92
N SER A 321 -32.25 -15.82 28.21
CA SER A 321 -33.55 -16.46 28.26
C SER A 321 -33.74 -17.04 29.67
N PHE A 322 -34.18 -16.23 30.62
CA PHE A 322 -34.88 -16.74 31.78
C PHE A 322 -36.38 -16.60 31.53
N LYS A 323 -36.95 -17.75 31.16
CA LYS A 323 -38.37 -18.03 31.04
C LYS A 323 -39.11 -17.47 32.26
N SER A 324 -39.94 -16.44 32.08
CA SER A 324 -41.13 -16.28 32.91
C SER A 324 -42.16 -17.30 32.43
N LEU A 325 -42.20 -18.45 33.11
CA LEU A 325 -43.38 -19.29 33.12
C LEU A 325 -44.44 -18.57 33.96
N ASN A 326 -45.31 -17.82 33.28
CA ASN A 326 -46.58 -17.40 33.84
C ASN A 326 -47.55 -18.60 33.77
N SER A 327 -48.06 -18.97 34.93
CA SER A 327 -49.45 -19.38 35.19
C SER A 327 -50.18 -20.14 34.06
N PHE A 328 -50.32 -21.44 34.26
CA PHE A 328 -51.63 -22.12 34.34
C PHE A 328 -51.52 -23.30 35.29
#